data_AF-A0A8T4S1P0-F1
#
_entry.id   AF-A0A8T4S1P0-F1
#
_cell.length_a   1.000
_cell.length_b   1.000
_cell.length_c   1.000
_cell.angle_alpha   90.00
_cell.angle_beta   90.00
_cell.angle_gamma   90.00
#
_symmetry.space_group_name_H-M   'P 1'
#
loop_
_entity.id
_entity.type
_entity.pdbx_description
1 polymer ?
#
loop_
_entity_poly.entity_id
_entity_poly.type
_entity_poly.pdbx_seq_one_letter_code
_entity_poly.pdbx_strand_id
1 'polypeptide(L)' 'MPSKFQIISVFLLVLSSFILSSCSAESEKQKEYSKCTSVCSSVLGNDYVTLDLCRKECRIKFLEES' A
#
# COMPACT_ATOMS: atom_id res chain seq x y z
N MET A 1 -27.83 15.46 29.10
CA MET A 1 -26.62 16.20 28.66
C MET A 1 -25.49 15.19 28.51
N PRO A 2 -24.88 15.02 27.33
CA PRO A 2 -23.78 14.09 27.17
C PRO A 2 -22.59 14.56 28.02
N SER A 3 -22.03 13.63 28.81
CA SER A 3 -20.83 13.88 29.61
C SER A 3 -19.65 14.20 28.68
N LYS A 4 -18.75 15.09 29.10
CA LYS A 4 -17.51 15.44 28.36
C LYS A 4 -16.71 14.19 27.96
N PHE A 5 -16.78 13.14 28.77
CA PHE A 5 -16.15 11.83 28.50
C PHE A 5 -16.74 11.09 27.30
N GLN A 6 -18.06 11.17 27.10
CA GLN A 6 -18.74 10.53 25.96
C GLN A 6 -18.32 11.17 24.63
N ILE A 7 -18.16 12.50 24.62
CA ILE A 7 -17.75 13.26 23.45
C ILE A 7 -16.31 12.87 23.04
N ILE A 8 -15.39 12.78 24.01
CA ILE A 8 -14.00 12.40 23.78
C ILE A 8 -13.89 10.96 23.24
N SER A 9 -14.69 10.03 23.79
CA SER A 9 -14.71 8.63 23.36
C SER A 9 -15.14 8.47 21.89
N VAL A 10 -16.22 9.16 21.49
CA VAL A 10 -16.70 9.15 20.11
C VAL A 10 -15.65 9.76 19.17
N PHE A 11 -15.00 10.84 19.59
CA PHE A 11 -13.96 11.49 18.78
C PHE A 11 -12.76 10.58 18.52
N LEU A 12 -12.33 9.80 19.52
CA LEU A 12 -11.25 8.81 19.40
C LEU A 12 -11.61 7.65 18.46
N LEU A 13 -12.85 7.16 18.51
CA LEU A 13 -13.33 6.10 17.62
C LEU A 13 -13.40 6.54 16.16
N VAL A 14 -13.76 7.80 15.92
CA VAL A 14 -13.77 8.36 14.56
C VAL A 14 -12.34 8.47 14.03
N LEU A 15 -11.40 8.98 14.82
CA LEU A 15 -9.98 9.08 14.44
C LEU A 15 -9.34 7.72 14.12
N SER A 16 -9.61 6.67 14.90
CA SER A 16 -9.05 5.32 14.63
C SER A 16 -9.58 4.71 13.34
N SER A 17 -10.83 5.00 12.98
CA SER A 17 -11.47 4.52 11.74
C SER A 17 -10.83 5.15 10.50
N PHE A 18 -10.45 6.43 10.56
CA PHE A 18 -9.74 7.11 9.48
C PHE A 18 -8.32 6.56 9.26
N ILE A 19 -7.60 6.26 10.34
CA ILE A 19 -6.24 5.70 10.25
C ILE A 19 -6.24 4.31 9.60
N LEU A 20 -7.22 3.46 9.91
CA LEU A 20 -7.34 2.15 9.28
C LEU A 20 -7.65 2.24 7.77
N SER A 21 -8.50 3.20 7.37
CA SER A 21 -8.91 3.34 5.97
C SER A 21 -7.81 3.88 5.06
N SER A 22 -6.87 4.68 5.57
CA SER A 22 -5.71 5.15 4.81
C SER A 22 -4.60 4.10 4.72
N CYS A 23 -4.46 3.26 5.74
CA CYS A 23 -3.47 2.17 5.75
C CYS A 23 -3.83 1.04 4.76
N SER A 24 -5.12 0.77 4.53
CA SER A 24 -5.55 -0.28 3.60
C SER A 24 -5.22 0.00 2.14
N ALA A 25 -5.31 1.24 1.68
CA ALA A 25 -5.05 1.60 0.28
C ALA A 25 -3.57 1.52 -0.09
N GLU A 26 -2.68 1.95 0.82
CA GLU A 26 -1.24 1.78 0.68
C GLU A 26 -0.86 0.29 0.68
N SER A 27 -1.55 -0.52 1.51
CA SER A 27 -1.31 -1.96 1.57
C SER A 27 -1.65 -2.71 0.27
N GLU A 28 -2.66 -2.26 -0.49
CA GLU A 28 -3.09 -2.94 -1.71
C GLU A 28 -2.11 -2.73 -2.86
N LYS A 29 -1.63 -1.48 -3.03
CA LYS A 29 -0.58 -1.13 -3.99
C LYS A 29 0.74 -1.87 -3.69
N GLN A 30 1.11 -1.94 -2.42
CA GLN A 30 2.29 -2.69 -1.97
C GLN A 30 2.16 -4.19 -2.32
N LYS A 31 0.96 -4.76 -2.16
CA LYS A 31 0.66 -6.16 -2.46
C LYS A 31 0.73 -6.45 -3.96
N GLU A 32 0.16 -5.58 -4.79
CA GLU A 32 0.21 -5.74 -6.25
C GLU A 32 1.64 -5.52 -6.81
N TYR A 33 2.39 -4.56 -6.25
CA TYR A 33 3.82 -4.41 -6.53
C TYR A 33 4.61 -5.70 -6.22
N SER A 34 4.36 -6.31 -5.06
CA SER A 34 5.02 -7.55 -4.65
C SER A 34 4.72 -8.71 -5.60
N LYS A 35 3.46 -8.86 -6.04
CA LYS A 35 3.09 -9.85 -7.08
C LYS A 35 3.83 -9.59 -8.38
N CYS A 36 3.88 -8.34 -8.84
CA CYS A 36 4.50 -7.96 -10.11
C CYS A 36 6.01 -8.30 -10.12
N THR A 37 6.73 -7.92 -9.06
CA THR A 37 8.18 -8.19 -8.97
C THR A 37 8.53 -9.67 -8.78
N SER A 38 7.61 -10.46 -8.20
CA SER A 38 7.71 -11.92 -8.15
C SER A 38 7.68 -12.54 -9.56
N VAL A 39 6.78 -12.07 -10.43
CA VAL A 39 6.72 -12.52 -11.84
C VAL A 39 7.99 -12.15 -12.60
N CYS A 40 8.48 -10.91 -12.44
CA CYS A 40 9.75 -10.50 -13.05
C CYS A 40 10.89 -11.45 -12.68
N SER A 41 10.99 -11.81 -11.39
CA SER A 41 12.06 -12.68 -10.89
C SER A 41 11.90 -14.13 -11.36
N SER A 42 10.68 -14.60 -11.56
CA SER A 42 10.38 -15.95 -12.07
C SER A 42 10.73 -16.11 -13.56
N VAL A 43 10.43 -15.09 -14.38
CA VAL A 43 10.61 -15.17 -15.84
C VAL A 43 12.03 -14.79 -16.27
N LEU A 44 12.65 -13.81 -15.61
CA LEU A 44 13.88 -13.17 -16.07
C LEU A 44 15.12 -13.58 -15.28
N GLY A 45 15.06 -14.66 -14.49
CA GLY A 45 15.97 -14.98 -13.37
C GLY A 45 17.48 -14.73 -13.53
N ASN A 46 18.05 -14.75 -14.74
CA ASN A 46 19.47 -14.47 -15.01
C ASN A 46 19.72 -13.25 -15.92
N ASP A 47 18.68 -12.61 -16.46
CA ASP A 47 18.80 -11.39 -17.26
C ASP A 47 18.63 -10.16 -16.35
N TYR A 48 19.75 -9.71 -15.80
CA TYR A 48 19.78 -8.63 -14.81
C TYR A 48 19.25 -7.29 -15.34
N VAL A 49 19.50 -6.97 -16.62
CA VAL A 49 19.07 -5.68 -17.19
C VAL A 49 17.56 -5.69 -17.40
N THR A 50 17.04 -6.76 -17.99
CA THR A 50 15.59 -6.88 -18.21
C THR A 50 14.84 -7.04 -16.89
N LEU A 51 15.44 -7.72 -15.89
CA LEU A 51 14.89 -7.83 -14.54
C LEU A 51 14.78 -6.46 -13.85
N ASP A 52 15.80 -5.62 -13.97
CA ASP A 52 15.80 -4.26 -13.41
C ASP A 52 14.74 -3.38 -14.08
N LEU A 53 14.63 -3.44 -15.42
CA LEU A 53 13.58 -2.75 -16.17
C LEU A 53 12.18 -3.22 -15.75
N CYS A 54 11.96 -4.53 -15.63
CA CYS A 54 10.67 -5.08 -15.19
C CYS A 54 10.29 -4.60 -13.79
N ARG A 55 11.24 -4.56 -12.84
CA ARG A 55 10.99 -4.04 -11.49
C ARG A 55 10.71 -2.54 -11.48
N LYS A 56 11.38 -1.75 -12.32
CA LYS A 56 11.09 -0.32 -12.50
C LYS A 56 9.68 -0.08 -13.02
N GLU A 57 9.26 -0.82 -14.05
CA GLU A 57 7.89 -0.73 -14.56
C GLU A 57 6.84 -1.11 -13.50
N CYS A 58 7.08 -2.16 -12.71
CA CYS A 58 6.20 -2.50 -11.58
C CYS A 58 6.12 -1.36 -10.55
N ARG A 59 7.24 -0.69 -10.26
CA ARG A 59 7.28 0.44 -9.32
C ARG A 59 6.49 1.62 -9.84
N ILE A 60 6.69 2.02 -11.10
CA ILE A 60 5.97 3.12 -11.75
C ILE A 60 4.46 2.84 -11.73
N LYS A 61 4.06 1.60 -12.03
CA LYS A 61 2.64 1.26 -12.16
C LYS A 61 1.88 1.20 -10.84
N PHE A 62 2.54 0.81 -9.75
CA PHE A 62 1.86 0.50 -8.49
C PHE A 62 2.24 1.41 -7.31
N LEU A 63 3.46 1.96 -7.30
CA LEU A 63 3.99 2.70 -6.14
C LEU A 63 4.24 4.18 -6.42
N GLU A 64 4.57 4.54 -7.65
CA GLU A 64 4.60 5.96 -8.05
C GLU A 64 3.22 6.33 -8.56
N GLU A 65 2.41 6.94 -7.68
CA GLU A 65 1.31 7.77 -8.17
C GLU A 65 1.90 9.00 -8.87
N SER A 66 1.53 9.17 -10.14
CA SER A 66 1.49 10.48 -10.79
C SER A 66 0.65 11.48 -9.99
#